data_AF-A0A0F5VJ06-F1
#
_entry.id   AF-A0A0F5VJ06-F1
#
_cell.length_a   1.000
_cell.length_b   1.000
_cell.length_c   1.000
_cell.angle_alpha   90.00
_cell.angle_beta   90.00
_cell.angle_gamma   90.00
#
_symmetry.space_group_name_H-M   'P 1'
#
loop_
_entity.id
_entity.type
_entity.pdbx_description
1 polymer ?
#
loop_
_entity_poly.entity_id
_entity_poly.type
_entity_poly.pdbx_seq_one_letter_code
_entity_poly.pdbx_strand_id
1 'polypeptide(L)'
;AATSDGQDPLTEGEFTDEAGFAAAVATIGRTLDAGTGVQLRALLARDRRTTGPRADRLAVIVHQLAVDAASWRILLDDLTAALGVATAQAPVRPRRVPDPLTDWVGELRERAGPPDEVRPWALVADRRAHTLGARSSAAVPRS
;
A
#
# COMPACT_ATOMS: atom_id res chain seq x y z
N ALA A 1 29.37 -12.57 2.07
CA ALA A 1 28.60 -13.47 1.19
C ALA A 1 27.48 -14.09 2.01
N ALA A 2 26.27 -13.54 1.91
CA ALA A 2 25.03 -14.13 2.40
C ALA A 2 24.00 -13.86 1.31
N THR A 3 23.65 -14.89 0.57
CA THR A 3 22.65 -14.87 -0.51
C THR A 3 21.27 -14.63 0.11
N SER A 4 20.80 -13.39 0.05
CA SER A 4 19.46 -12.96 0.43
C SER A 4 18.42 -13.32 -0.64
N ASP A 5 18.38 -14.59 -1.03
CA ASP A 5 17.57 -15.10 -2.15
C ASP A 5 16.05 -14.93 -1.91
N GLY A 6 15.63 -14.76 -0.65
CA GLY A 6 14.22 -14.52 -0.27
C GLY A 6 13.79 -13.04 -0.18
N GLN A 7 14.71 -12.10 -0.35
CA GLN A 7 14.46 -10.66 -0.18
C GLN A 7 14.54 -9.87 -1.49
N ASP A 8 14.78 -10.51 -2.64
CA ASP A 8 14.69 -9.80 -3.91
C ASP A 8 13.26 -9.27 -4.07
N PRO A 9 13.06 -7.94 -4.11
CA PRO A 9 11.74 -7.39 -4.30
C PRO A 9 11.23 -7.68 -5.71
N LEU A 10 12.10 -7.93 -6.69
CA LEU A 10 11.70 -8.12 -8.08
C LEU A 10 11.62 -9.60 -8.45
N THR A 11 10.48 -9.99 -9.01
CA THR A 11 10.28 -11.30 -9.62
C THR A 11 9.95 -11.10 -11.10
N GLU A 12 10.54 -11.92 -11.97
CA GLU A 12 10.16 -11.96 -13.38
C GLU A 12 9.14 -13.07 -13.63
N GLY A 13 8.21 -12.81 -14.54
CA GLY A 13 7.19 -13.78 -14.93
C GLY A 13 6.68 -13.52 -16.33
N GLU A 14 5.71 -14.32 -16.76
CA GLU A 14 5.11 -14.22 -18.08
C GLU A 14 3.58 -14.25 -17.94
N PHE A 15 2.88 -13.61 -18.87
CA PHE A 15 1.42 -13.69 -18.93
C PHE A 15 0.94 -13.81 -20.39
N THR A 16 -0.16 -14.54 -20.57
CA THR A 16 -0.78 -14.78 -21.88
C THR A 16 -2.18 -14.17 -21.99
N ASP A 17 -2.73 -13.64 -20.91
CA ASP A 17 -4.01 -12.93 -20.85
C ASP A 17 -4.12 -12.13 -19.53
N GLU A 18 -5.22 -11.38 -19.38
CA GLU A 18 -5.44 -10.55 -18.20
C GLU A 18 -5.64 -11.37 -16.92
N ALA A 19 -6.28 -12.54 -17.02
CA ALA A 19 -6.52 -13.42 -15.88
C ALA A 19 -5.21 -14.02 -15.34
N GLY A 20 -4.31 -14.44 -16.23
CA GLY A 20 -2.98 -14.94 -15.90
C GLY A 20 -2.12 -13.85 -15.27
N PHE A 21 -2.18 -12.62 -15.78
CA PHE A 21 -1.51 -11.48 -15.14
C PHE A 21 -2.04 -11.24 -13.72
N ALA A 22 -3.37 -11.17 -13.55
CA ALA A 22 -3.99 -10.99 -12.24
C ALA A 22 -3.65 -12.12 -11.26
N ALA A 23 -3.61 -13.37 -11.74
CA ALA A 23 -3.23 -14.53 -10.93
C ALA A 23 -1.75 -14.48 -10.50
N ALA A 24 -0.85 -14.04 -11.37
CA ALA A 24 0.55 -13.85 -11.04
C ALA A 24 0.72 -12.77 -9.96
N VAL A 25 0.06 -11.62 -10.13
CA VAL A 25 0.04 -10.54 -9.13
C VAL A 25 -0.50 -11.04 -7.79
N ALA A 26 -1.63 -11.75 -7.77
CA ALA A 26 -2.21 -12.30 -6.56
C ALA A 26 -1.29 -13.33 -5.88
N THR A 27 -0.57 -14.13 -6.66
CA THR A 27 0.39 -15.12 -6.14
C THR A 27 1.56 -14.46 -5.44
N ILE A 28 2.16 -13.45 -6.06
CA ILE A 28 3.26 -12.70 -5.46
C ILE A 28 2.78 -11.89 -4.25
N GLY A 29 1.57 -11.32 -4.32
CA GLY A 29 0.98 -10.59 -3.19
C GLY A 29 0.80 -11.45 -1.93
N ARG A 30 0.58 -12.77 -2.07
CA ARG A 30 0.52 -13.70 -0.92
C ARG A 30 1.89 -13.95 -0.26
N THR A 31 2.98 -13.50 -0.88
CA THR A 31 4.34 -13.59 -0.30
C THR A 31 4.70 -12.37 0.54
N LEU A 32 3.84 -11.34 0.55
CA LEU A 32 3.97 -10.23 1.49
C LEU A 32 3.69 -10.72 2.90
N ASP A 33 4.51 -10.25 3.84
CA ASP A 33 4.40 -10.61 5.23
C ASP A 33 4.87 -9.44 6.10
N ALA A 34 3.91 -8.78 6.75
CA ALA A 34 4.20 -7.63 7.58
C ALA A 34 4.95 -8.01 8.87
N GLY A 35 4.80 -9.24 9.35
CA GLY A 35 5.48 -9.73 10.56
C GLY A 35 6.96 -10.02 10.33
N THR A 36 7.33 -10.47 9.13
CA THR A 36 8.73 -10.71 8.74
C THR A 36 9.37 -9.54 8.01
N GLY A 37 8.61 -8.46 7.75
CA GLY A 37 9.11 -7.21 7.16
C GLY A 37 9.07 -7.17 5.63
N VAL A 38 8.49 -8.17 4.97
CA VAL A 38 8.30 -8.17 3.51
C VAL A 38 7.07 -7.33 3.15
N GLN A 39 7.29 -6.03 2.99
CA GLN A 39 6.21 -5.06 2.74
C GLN A 39 5.98 -4.77 1.25
N LEU A 40 6.96 -5.06 0.38
CA LEU A 40 6.91 -4.74 -1.05
C LEU A 40 7.42 -5.91 -1.89
N ARG A 41 6.73 -6.15 -3.00
CA ARG A 41 7.15 -6.99 -4.12
C ARG A 41 6.87 -6.28 -5.44
N ALA A 42 7.62 -6.63 -6.46
CA ALA A 42 7.46 -6.18 -7.83
C ALA A 42 7.46 -7.38 -8.77
N LEU A 43 6.59 -7.34 -9.78
CA LEU A 43 6.54 -8.33 -10.85
C LEU A 43 6.81 -7.65 -12.18
N LEU A 44 7.89 -8.03 -12.85
CA LEU A 44 8.09 -7.74 -14.26
C LEU A 44 7.50 -8.89 -15.09
N ALA A 45 6.28 -8.70 -15.58
CA ALA A 45 5.54 -9.67 -16.36
C ALA A 45 5.77 -9.43 -17.86
N ARG A 46 6.39 -10.38 -18.53
CA ARG A 46 6.61 -10.37 -19.99
C ARG A 46 5.34 -10.75 -20.73
N ASP A 47 4.98 -9.97 -21.73
CA ASP A 47 3.77 -10.20 -22.52
C ASP A 47 4.01 -11.28 -23.58
N ARG A 48 3.31 -12.42 -23.44
CA ARG A 48 3.38 -13.55 -24.36
C ARG A 48 2.09 -13.74 -25.17
N ARG A 49 1.20 -12.74 -25.17
CA ARG A 49 -0.01 -12.73 -26.01
C ARG A 49 0.33 -12.86 -27.49
N THR A 50 -0.49 -13.61 -28.21
CA THR A 50 -0.36 -13.82 -29.66
C THR A 50 -1.10 -12.77 -30.47
N THR A 51 -1.98 -11.99 -29.84
CA THR A 51 -2.83 -10.98 -30.48
C THR A 51 -2.71 -9.63 -29.77
N GLY A 52 -2.81 -8.54 -30.55
CA GLY A 52 -2.73 -7.17 -30.05
C GLY A 52 -1.30 -6.66 -29.84
N PRO A 53 -1.16 -5.38 -29.45
CA PRO A 53 0.14 -4.79 -29.17
C PRO A 53 0.75 -5.43 -27.92
N ARG A 54 1.99 -5.91 -28.04
CA ARG A 54 2.76 -6.50 -26.95
C ARG A 54 3.36 -5.41 -26.08
N ALA A 55 3.12 -5.49 -24.78
CA ALA A 55 3.75 -4.61 -23.81
C ALA A 55 3.95 -5.35 -22.49
N ASP A 56 5.21 -5.46 -22.07
CA ASP A 56 5.56 -5.94 -20.74
C ASP A 56 4.93 -5.05 -19.67
N ARG A 57 4.59 -5.64 -18.53
CA ARG A 57 3.91 -4.96 -17.44
C ARG A 57 4.74 -5.06 -16.16
N LEU A 58 4.90 -3.93 -15.48
CA LEU A 58 5.46 -3.88 -14.13
C LEU A 58 4.31 -3.73 -13.13
N ALA A 59 4.12 -4.70 -12.25
CA ALA A 59 3.22 -4.59 -11.11
C ALA A 59 4.02 -4.31 -9.84
N VAL A 60 3.64 -3.28 -9.09
CA VAL A 60 4.18 -3.01 -7.75
C VAL A 60 3.11 -3.37 -6.73
N ILE A 61 3.46 -4.24 -5.79
CA ILE A 61 2.55 -4.87 -4.84
C ILE A 61 3.05 -4.52 -3.45
N VAL A 62 2.26 -3.76 -2.70
CA VAL A 62 2.68 -3.24 -1.40
C VAL A 62 1.63 -3.58 -0.35
N HIS A 63 2.11 -3.95 0.84
CA HIS A 63 1.26 -4.20 1.99
C HIS A 63 0.63 -2.89 2.49
N GLN A 64 -0.66 -2.92 2.82
CA GLN A 64 -1.45 -1.72 3.14
C GLN A 64 -0.93 -0.96 4.38
N LEU A 65 -0.24 -1.66 5.29
CA LEU A 65 0.38 -1.04 6.47
C LEU A 65 1.59 -0.16 6.14
N ALA A 66 2.19 -0.32 4.95
CA ALA A 66 3.39 0.40 4.54
C ALA A 66 3.10 1.56 3.57
N VAL A 67 1.87 1.72 3.09
CA VAL A 67 1.52 2.69 2.06
C VAL A 67 0.12 3.25 2.26
N ASP A 68 -0.07 4.53 1.97
CA ASP A 68 -1.38 5.17 1.86
C ASP A 68 -1.62 5.77 0.45
N ALA A 69 -2.78 6.40 0.25
CA ALA A 69 -3.13 7.01 -1.04
C ALA A 69 -2.13 8.10 -1.47
N ALA A 70 -1.57 8.87 -0.54
CA ALA A 70 -0.60 9.92 -0.85
C ALA A 70 0.78 9.35 -1.19
N SER A 71 1.16 8.25 -0.53
CA SER A 71 2.43 7.55 -0.71
C SER A 71 2.57 6.97 -2.11
N TRP A 72 1.47 6.50 -2.72
CA TRP A 72 1.48 5.97 -4.09
C TRP A 72 1.99 6.98 -5.11
N ARG A 73 1.57 8.25 -5.01
CA ARG A 73 2.02 9.28 -5.94
C ARG A 73 3.54 9.48 -5.83
N ILE A 74 4.06 9.58 -4.61
CA ILE A 74 5.50 9.74 -4.36
C ILE A 74 6.27 8.54 -4.91
N LEU A 75 5.79 7.32 -4.64
CA LEU A 75 6.43 6.09 -5.09
C LEU A 75 6.49 6.00 -6.62
N LEU A 76 5.40 6.34 -7.31
CA LEU A 76 5.33 6.30 -8.78
C LEU A 76 6.17 7.43 -9.42
N ASP A 77 6.18 8.62 -8.83
CA ASP A 77 7.03 9.74 -9.27
C ASP A 77 8.52 9.36 -9.17
N ASP A 78 8.95 8.82 -8.03
CA ASP A 78 10.33 8.40 -7.79
C ASP A 78 10.71 7.20 -8.68
N LEU A 79 9.81 6.24 -8.89
CA LEU A 79 10.04 5.11 -9.80
C LEU A 79 10.21 5.58 -11.25
N THR A 80 9.37 6.50 -11.71
CA THR A 80 9.44 7.07 -13.07
C THR A 80 10.76 7.81 -13.27
N ALA A 81 11.16 8.63 -12.30
CA ALA A 81 12.44 9.33 -12.33
C ALA A 81 13.61 8.35 -12.34
N ALA A 82 13.59 7.31 -11.50
CA ALA A 82 14.63 6.29 -11.45
C ALA A 82 14.78 5.54 -12.78
N LEU A 83 13.66 5.13 -13.41
CA LEU A 83 13.67 4.47 -14.71
C LEU A 83 14.21 5.39 -15.82
N GLY A 84 13.87 6.68 -15.78
CA GLY A 84 14.40 7.67 -16.75
C GLY A 84 15.89 7.97 -16.58
N VAL A 85 16.42 7.91 -15.36
CA VAL A 85 17.85 8.11 -15.08
C VAL A 85 18.67 6.84 -15.38
N ALA A 86 18.07 5.66 -15.15
CA ALA A 86 18.69 4.37 -15.46
C ALA A 86 18.96 4.19 -16.96
N THR A 87 18.06 4.65 -17.82
CA THR A 87 18.28 4.66 -19.28
C THR A 87 19.43 5.60 -19.68
N ALA A 88 19.68 6.65 -18.89
CA ALA A 88 20.80 7.57 -19.06
C ALA A 88 22.11 7.10 -18.38
N GLN A 89 22.14 5.89 -17.82
CA GLN A 89 23.28 5.33 -17.06
C GLN A 89 23.78 6.22 -15.90
N ALA A 90 22.91 7.09 -15.38
CA ALA A 90 23.23 7.93 -14.25
C ALA A 90 22.82 7.25 -12.93
N PRO A 91 23.47 7.60 -11.79
CA PRO A 91 23.14 6.98 -10.51
C PRO A 91 21.75 7.41 -10.03
N VAL A 92 20.87 6.44 -9.80
CA VAL A 92 19.55 6.68 -9.17
C VAL A 92 19.78 7.12 -7.73
N ARG A 93 19.30 8.32 -7.38
CA ARG A 93 19.26 8.79 -6.00
C ARG A 93 17.81 9.03 -5.60
N PRO A 94 17.28 8.31 -4.61
CA PRO A 94 15.95 8.58 -4.11
C PRO A 94 15.89 9.99 -3.52
N ARG A 95 14.73 10.64 -3.64
CA ARG A 95 14.53 11.95 -3.03
C ARG A 95 14.66 11.81 -1.51
N ARG A 96 15.41 12.70 -0.88
CA ARG A 96 15.51 12.74 0.58
C ARG A 96 14.16 13.16 1.15
N VAL A 97 13.56 12.31 1.99
CA VAL A 97 12.31 12.62 2.70
C VAL A 97 12.67 13.50 3.91
N PRO A 98 11.99 14.64 4.14
CA PRO A 98 12.31 15.53 5.25
C PRO A 98 12.04 14.91 6.62
N ASP A 99 10.92 14.20 6.75
CA ASP A 99 10.41 13.70 8.04
C ASP A 99 10.26 12.17 7.99
N PRO A 100 11.17 11.41 8.64
CA PRO A 100 11.03 9.98 8.79
C PRO A 100 9.72 9.61 9.51
N LEU A 101 9.09 8.50 9.10
CA LEU A 101 7.88 7.99 9.74
C LEU A 101 8.09 7.73 11.25
N THR A 102 9.29 7.33 11.66
CA THR A 102 9.65 7.11 13.06
C THR A 102 9.51 8.37 13.91
N ASP A 103 9.90 9.51 13.34
CA ASP A 103 9.91 10.79 14.02
C ASP A 103 8.46 11.28 14.16
N TRP A 104 7.68 11.18 13.08
CA TRP A 104 6.25 11.45 13.10
C TRP A 104 5.48 10.57 14.09
N VAL A 105 5.80 9.26 14.16
CA VAL A 105 5.19 8.35 15.14
C VAL A 105 5.58 8.72 16.58
N GLY A 106 6.81 9.17 16.80
CA GLY A 106 7.28 9.68 18.09
C GLY A 106 6.44 10.89 18.53
N GLU A 107 6.34 11.90 17.67
CA GLU A 107 5.56 13.11 17.91
C GLU A 107 4.07 12.81 18.13
N LEU A 108 3.50 11.85 17.38
CA LEU A 108 2.11 11.43 17.53
C LEU A 108 1.86 10.85 18.93
N ARG A 109 2.80 10.05 19.46
CA ARG A 109 2.69 9.45 20.80
C ARG A 109 2.74 10.50 21.90
N GLU A 110 3.62 11.49 21.77
CA GLU A 110 3.69 12.61 22.72
C GLU A 110 2.38 13.41 22.71
N ARG A 111 1.81 13.64 21.53
CA ARG A 111 0.57 14.40 21.36
C ARG A 111 -0.71 13.64 21.72
N ALA A 112 -0.67 12.32 21.83
CA ALA A 112 -1.81 11.50 22.26
C ALA A 112 -2.04 11.51 23.78
N GLY A 113 -1.13 12.08 24.57
CA GLY A 113 -1.22 12.15 26.03
C GLY A 113 -2.27 13.12 26.61
N PRO A 114 -2.42 14.35 26.08
CA PRO A 114 -3.40 15.31 26.59
C PRO A 114 -4.87 14.88 26.36
N PRO A 115 -5.77 15.02 27.35
CA PRO A 115 -7.16 14.57 27.25
C PRO A 115 -8.12 15.62 26.67
N ASP A 116 -7.61 16.67 26.05
CA ASP A 116 -8.38 17.83 25.55
C ASP A 116 -9.44 17.45 24.52
N GLU A 117 -9.20 16.39 23.73
CA GLU A 117 -10.18 15.88 22.77
C GLU A 117 -11.19 14.86 23.34
N VAL A 118 -11.01 14.36 24.57
CA VAL A 118 -11.84 13.28 25.14
C VAL A 118 -13.31 13.69 25.23
N ARG A 119 -13.59 14.90 25.73
CA ARG A 119 -14.95 15.40 25.91
C ARG A 119 -15.68 15.63 24.57
N PRO A 120 -15.07 16.29 23.57
CA PRO A 120 -15.62 16.35 22.22
C PRO A 120 -15.95 14.97 21.62
N TRP A 121 -15.03 14.01 21.70
CA TRP A 121 -15.25 12.67 21.13
C TRP A 121 -16.32 11.87 21.88
N ALA A 122 -16.43 12.02 23.21
CA ALA A 122 -17.50 11.42 24.00
C ALA A 122 -18.89 11.92 23.54
N LEU A 123 -19.03 13.23 23.30
CA LEU A 123 -20.29 13.81 22.80
C LEU A 123 -20.64 13.30 21.39
N VAL A 124 -19.63 13.11 20.52
CA VAL A 124 -19.84 12.51 19.19
C VAL A 124 -20.29 11.05 19.31
N ALA A 125 -19.65 10.28 20.19
CA ALA A 125 -19.99 8.88 20.43
C ALA A 125 -21.42 8.74 20.97
N ASP A 126 -21.79 9.54 21.97
CA ASP A 126 -23.15 9.58 22.52
C ASP A 126 -24.16 9.90 21.42
N ARG A 127 -23.93 10.96 20.64
CA ARG A 127 -24.85 11.36 19.56
C ARG A 127 -25.06 10.22 18.55
N ARG A 128 -24.00 9.51 18.17
CA ARG A 128 -24.10 8.36 17.25
C ARG A 128 -24.88 7.20 17.88
N ALA A 129 -24.64 6.87 19.14
CA ALA A 129 -25.36 5.82 19.86
C ALA A 129 -26.87 6.11 19.93
N HIS A 130 -27.25 7.36 20.23
CA HIS A 130 -28.65 7.78 20.26
C HIS A 130 -29.32 7.66 18.89
N THR A 131 -28.65 8.05 17.79
CA THR A 131 -29.20 7.90 16.44
C THR A 131 -29.38 6.45 16.00
N LEU A 132 -28.49 5.54 16.41
CA LEU A 132 -28.59 4.12 16.10
C LEU A 132 -29.69 3.44 16.93
N GLY A 133 -29.84 3.79 18.21
CA GLY A 133 -30.91 3.32 19.07
C GLY A 133 -32.31 3.78 18.63
N ALA A 134 -32.45 5.03 18.20
CA ALA A 134 -33.70 5.57 17.68
C ALA A 134 -34.17 4.85 16.39
N ARG A 135 -33.24 4.44 15.51
CA ARG A 135 -33.56 3.65 14.31
C ARG A 135 -34.00 2.22 14.64
N SER A 136 -33.47 1.63 15.71
CA SER A 136 -33.87 0.29 16.17
C SER A 136 -35.26 0.30 16.80
N SER A 137 -35.62 1.36 17.54
CA SER A 137 -36.95 1.50 18.15
C SER A 137 -38.08 1.79 17.15
N ALA A 138 -37.77 2.33 15.96
CA ALA A 138 -38.75 2.60 14.91
C ALA A 138 -39.14 1.36 14.07
N ALA A 139 -38.44 0.24 14.24
CA ALA A 139 -38.61 -0.98 13.43
C ALA A 139 -39.53 -2.05 14.05
N VAL A 140 -40.19 -1.77 15.19
CA VAL A 140 -41.11 -2.72 15.84
C VAL A 140 -42.56 -2.21 15.72
N PRO A 141 -43.35 -2.68 14.72
CA PRO A 141 -44.79 -2.53 14.78
C PRO A 141 -45.34 -3.52 15.81
N ARG A 142 -46.05 -3.00 16.82
CA ARG A 142 -46.78 -3.81 17.80
C ARG A 142 -48.10 -4.27 17.16
N SER A 143 -48.27 -5.59 17.05
CA SER A 143 -49.50 -6.28 16.64
C SER A 143 -50.58 -6.23 17.71
#